data_AF-A0A7Y4T2U9-F1
#
_entry.id   AF-A0A7Y4T2U9-F1
#
_cell.length_a   1.000
_cell.length_b   1.000
_cell.length_c   1.000
_cell.angle_alpha   90.00
_cell.angle_beta   90.00
_cell.angle_gamma   90.00
#
_symmetry.space_group_name_H-M   'P 1'
#
loop_
_entity.id
_entity.type
_entity.pdbx_description
1 polymer ?
#
loop_
_entity_poly.entity_id
_entity_poly.type
_entity_poly.pdbx_seq_one_letter_code
_entity_poly.pdbx_strand_id
1 'polypeptide(L)'
;MNKNKYSLCITIFILAVIQLSAQKAVEDLDIKKFPEYIVISTRSNNDLFGYIDIDIETKKSKYEAELIELNEVLSSKNNMRIRNNTDLLNAMYNFGYEFIDSFVNRSNNNPTSTDFYNNLVFKKYSK
;
A
#
# COMPACT_ATOMS: atom_id res chain seq x y z
N MET A 1 11.24 45.88 21.09
CA MET A 1 11.59 44.45 20.97
C MET A 1 10.31 43.64 20.69
N ASN A 2 10.01 43.32 19.43
CA ASN A 2 8.79 42.58 19.03
C ASN A 2 9.11 41.41 18.08
N LYS A 3 10.38 40.95 18.04
CA LYS A 3 10.87 39.93 17.11
C LYS A 3 10.36 38.51 17.43
N ASN A 4 9.93 38.26 18.66
CA ASN A 4 9.57 36.91 19.12
C ASN A 4 8.16 36.46 18.68
N LYS A 5 7.24 37.39 18.37
CA LYS A 5 5.88 37.04 17.96
C LYS A 5 5.81 36.54 16.51
N TYR A 6 6.62 37.13 15.62
CA TYR A 6 6.71 36.70 14.21
C TYR A 6 7.41 35.35 14.06
N SER A 7 8.39 35.05 14.92
CA SER A 7 9.11 33.77 14.92
C SER A 7 8.20 32.59 15.27
N LEU A 8 7.28 32.77 16.24
CA LEU A 8 6.30 31.75 16.64
C LEU A 8 5.27 31.46 15.54
N CYS A 9 4.76 32.49 14.85
CA CYS A 9 3.80 32.31 13.76
C CYS A 9 4.41 31.58 12.56
N ILE A 10 5.68 31.84 12.25
CA ILE A 10 6.39 31.18 11.14
C ILE A 10 6.56 29.68 11.43
N THR A 11 6.83 29.30 12.69
CA THR A 11 6.98 27.87 13.05
C THR A 11 5.66 27.13 12.91
N ILE A 12 4.55 27.71 13.36
CA ILE A 12 3.21 27.11 13.24
C ILE A 12 2.80 26.96 11.77
N PHE A 13 3.14 27.93 10.92
CA PHE A 13 2.84 27.88 9.49
C PHE A 13 3.62 26.77 8.76
N ILE A 14 4.91 26.57 9.09
CA ILE A 14 5.73 25.50 8.51
C ILE A 14 5.20 24.12 8.92
N LEU A 15 4.79 23.95 10.18
CA LEU A 15 4.20 22.70 10.67
C LEU A 15 2.87 22.36 9.97
N ALA A 16 2.04 23.37 9.64
CA ALA A 16 0.78 23.17 8.92
C ALA A 16 0.98 22.73 7.47
N VAL A 17 2.00 23.27 6.78
CA VAL A 17 2.30 22.92 5.38
C VAL A 17 2.80 21.47 5.24
N ILE A 18 3.52 20.95 6.24
CA ILE A 18 4.03 19.57 6.23
C ILE A 18 2.87 18.55 6.33
N GLN A 19 1.80 18.87 7.06
CA GLN A 19 0.65 17.97 7.20
C GLN A 19 -0.20 17.85 5.92
N LEU A 20 -0.21 18.89 5.07
CA LEU A 20 -1.01 18.90 3.85
C LEU A 20 -0.41 18.04 2.72
N SER A 21 0.92 17.86 2.73
CA SER A 21 1.64 17.08 1.71
C SER A 21 1.45 15.56 1.85
N ALA A 22 1.03 15.07 3.01
CA ALA A 22 0.94 13.65 3.30
C ALA A 22 -0.40 13.00 2.87
N GLN A 23 -1.43 13.79 2.56
CA GLN A 23 -2.77 13.27 2.22
C GLN A 23 -2.99 13.06 0.71
N LYS A 24 -2.11 13.59 -0.14
CA LYS A 24 -2.36 13.67 -1.59
C LYS A 24 -2.17 12.37 -2.38
N ALA A 25 -1.60 11.33 -1.78
CA ALA A 25 -1.31 10.08 -2.49
C ALA A 25 -2.47 9.07 -2.50
N VAL A 26 -3.49 9.24 -1.65
CA VAL A 26 -4.61 8.30 -1.51
C VAL A 26 -5.83 8.71 -2.35
N GLU A 27 -5.91 9.98 -2.77
CA GLU A 27 -7.14 10.60 -3.27
C GLU A 27 -7.46 10.34 -4.76
N ASP A 28 -6.54 9.78 -5.56
CA ASP A 28 -6.69 9.78 -7.04
C ASP A 28 -6.94 8.41 -7.69
N LEU A 29 -7.04 7.32 -6.91
CA LEU A 29 -7.38 6.02 -7.49
C LEU A 29 -8.90 5.90 -7.69
N ASP A 30 -9.34 5.85 -8.95
CA ASP A 30 -10.74 5.55 -9.30
C ASP A 30 -11.05 4.07 -9.07
N ILE A 31 -11.35 3.74 -7.80
CA ILE A 31 -11.66 2.38 -7.34
C ILE A 31 -12.71 1.71 -8.22
N LYS A 32 -13.64 2.45 -8.87
CA LYS A 32 -14.68 1.85 -9.73
C LYS A 32 -14.10 1.07 -10.91
N LYS A 33 -12.93 1.46 -11.41
CA LYS A 33 -12.25 0.79 -12.54
C LYS A 33 -11.57 -0.52 -12.15
N PHE A 34 -11.30 -0.72 -10.87
CA PHE A 34 -10.65 -1.92 -10.36
C PHE A 34 -11.59 -3.15 -10.31
N PRO A 35 -11.03 -4.37 -10.37
CA PRO A 35 -11.80 -5.62 -10.28
C PRO A 35 -12.58 -5.76 -8.97
N GLU A 36 -13.53 -6.69 -8.95
CA GLU A 36 -14.22 -7.06 -7.70
C GLU A 36 -13.30 -7.77 -6.72
N TYR A 37 -12.37 -8.60 -7.22
CA TYR A 37 -11.40 -9.33 -6.40
C TYR A 37 -9.97 -8.98 -6.77
N ILE A 38 -9.12 -8.85 -5.76
CA ILE A 38 -7.68 -8.63 -5.91
C ILE A 38 -6.95 -9.66 -5.07
N VAL A 39 -5.93 -10.28 -5.66
CA VAL A 39 -5.00 -11.15 -4.94
C VAL A 39 -3.67 -10.42 -4.86
N ILE A 40 -3.16 -10.23 -3.64
CA ILE A 40 -1.88 -9.57 -3.39
C ILE A 40 -0.93 -10.58 -2.80
N SER A 41 0.19 -10.81 -3.48
CA SER A 41 1.31 -11.60 -2.97
C SER A 41 2.18 -10.71 -2.09
N THR A 42 2.43 -11.13 -0.84
CA THR A 42 3.37 -10.47 0.06
C THR A 42 4.50 -11.39 0.45
N ARG A 43 5.70 -10.83 0.56
CA ARG A 43 6.89 -11.53 1.07
C ARG A 43 7.53 -10.65 2.14
N SER A 44 7.80 -11.23 3.31
CA SER A 44 8.55 -10.51 4.35
C SER A 44 10.03 -10.52 4.02
N ASN A 45 10.64 -9.35 3.90
CA ASN A 45 12.09 -9.24 3.86
C ASN A 45 12.60 -9.07 5.29
N ASN A 46 13.59 -9.89 5.67
CA ASN A 46 14.18 -9.88 7.01
C ASN A 46 15.17 -8.70 7.22
N ASP A 47 15.10 -7.67 6.38
CA ASP A 47 15.94 -6.50 6.51
C ASP A 47 15.59 -5.72 7.77
N LEU A 48 16.61 -5.09 8.37
CA LEU A 48 16.58 -4.38 9.66
C LEU A 48 15.46 -3.31 9.79
N PHE A 49 14.84 -2.93 8.68
CA PHE A 49 13.80 -1.89 8.59
C PHE A 49 12.39 -2.44 8.35
N GLY A 50 12.22 -3.77 8.25
CA GLY A 50 10.93 -4.47 8.25
C GLY A 50 9.97 -4.00 7.16
N TYR A 51 10.25 -4.37 5.91
CA TYR A 51 9.35 -4.13 4.79
C TYR A 51 8.84 -5.45 4.22
N ILE A 52 7.61 -5.42 3.71
CA ILE A 52 7.10 -6.50 2.89
C ILE A 52 7.23 -6.11 1.41
N ASP A 53 7.73 -7.03 0.60
CA ASP A 53 7.57 -6.93 -0.84
C ASP A 53 6.11 -7.23 -1.18
N ILE A 54 5.56 -6.43 -2.07
CA ILE A 54 4.19 -6.55 -2.55
C ILE A 54 4.26 -6.79 -4.04
N ASP A 55 3.53 -7.78 -4.50
CA ASP A 55 3.38 -8.09 -5.92
C ASP A 55 1.91 -8.39 -6.22
N ILE A 56 1.43 -7.86 -7.33
CA ILE A 56 0.07 -8.06 -7.82
C ILE A 56 0.20 -8.61 -9.24
N GLU A 57 -0.36 -9.78 -9.49
CA GLU A 57 -0.33 -10.37 -10.82
C GLU A 57 -1.23 -9.60 -11.77
N THR A 58 -0.61 -8.90 -12.73
CA THR A 58 -1.32 -8.03 -13.68
C THR A 58 -1.42 -8.62 -15.09
N LYS A 59 -0.57 -9.59 -15.41
CA LYS A 59 -0.43 -10.13 -16.77
C LYS A 59 -1.74 -10.73 -17.27
N LYS A 60 -2.13 -10.37 -18.49
CA LYS A 60 -3.35 -10.86 -19.17
C LYS A 60 -4.66 -10.51 -18.44
N SER A 61 -4.61 -9.58 -17.47
CA SER A 61 -5.81 -9.04 -16.84
C SER A 61 -6.43 -7.95 -17.72
N LYS A 62 -7.77 -7.89 -17.76
CA LYS A 62 -8.47 -6.74 -18.35
C LYS A 62 -8.31 -5.44 -17.53
N TYR A 63 -7.76 -5.55 -16.32
CA TYR A 63 -7.49 -4.46 -15.38
C TYR A 63 -6.00 -4.19 -15.22
N GLU A 64 -5.18 -4.57 -16.21
CA GLU A 64 -3.72 -4.54 -16.11
C GLU A 64 -3.19 -3.16 -15.73
N ALA A 65 -3.71 -2.09 -16.35
CA ALA A 65 -3.28 -0.72 -16.06
C ALA A 65 -3.60 -0.31 -14.61
N GLU A 66 -4.82 -0.57 -14.16
CA GLU A 66 -5.27 -0.26 -12.81
C GLU A 66 -4.47 -1.05 -11.76
N LEU A 67 -4.24 -2.34 -12.01
CA LEU A 67 -3.47 -3.18 -11.09
C LEU A 67 -1.99 -2.81 -11.04
N ILE A 68 -1.40 -2.34 -12.14
CA ILE A 68 -0.03 -1.79 -12.15
C ILE A 68 0.02 -0.54 -11.27
N GLU A 69 -0.93 0.37 -11.43
CA GLU A 69 -1.00 1.60 -10.64
C GLU A 69 -1.14 1.30 -9.14
N LEU A 70 -2.03 0.39 -8.76
CA LEU A 70 -2.17 -0.05 -7.37
C LEU A 70 -0.90 -0.70 -6.85
N ASN A 71 -0.23 -1.53 -7.66
CA ASN A 71 1.04 -2.14 -7.28
C ASN A 71 2.11 -1.07 -7.04
N GLU A 72 2.18 -0.03 -7.85
CA GLU A 72 3.11 1.09 -7.68
C GLU A 72 2.81 1.93 -6.43
N VAL A 73 1.52 2.12 -6.11
CA VAL A 73 1.07 2.85 -4.91
C VAL A 73 1.38 2.07 -3.64
N LEU A 74 1.10 0.78 -3.61
CA LEU A 74 1.35 -0.09 -2.46
C LEU A 74 2.84 -0.41 -2.29
N SER A 75 3.56 -0.50 -3.40
CA SER A 75 5.01 -0.69 -3.39
C SER A 75 5.72 0.56 -2.88
N SER A 76 6.80 0.35 -2.14
CA SER A 76 7.60 1.36 -1.43
C SER A 76 8.17 2.52 -2.27
N LYS A 77 7.93 2.55 -3.59
CA LYS A 77 8.38 3.62 -4.49
C LYS A 77 7.62 4.95 -4.31
N ASN A 78 6.36 4.94 -3.83
CA ASN A 78 5.48 6.12 -3.87
C ASN A 78 4.95 6.61 -2.50
N ASN A 79 5.78 6.63 -1.45
CA ASN A 79 5.47 7.21 -0.12
C ASN A 79 4.42 6.50 0.77
N MET A 80 3.59 5.58 0.27
CA MET A 80 2.82 4.66 1.12
C MET A 80 3.71 3.51 1.55
N ARG A 81 4.44 3.73 2.65
CA ARG A 81 5.43 2.78 3.15
C ARG A 81 4.72 1.63 3.88
N ILE A 82 4.15 0.67 3.13
CA ILE A 82 3.57 -0.55 3.69
C ILE A 82 4.72 -1.38 4.31
N ARG A 83 4.75 -1.49 5.63
CA ARG A 83 5.86 -2.16 6.34
C ARG A 83 5.54 -3.60 6.69
N ASN A 84 4.26 -3.90 6.85
CA ASN A 84 3.78 -5.20 7.32
C ASN A 84 2.38 -5.49 6.76
N ASN A 85 1.90 -6.72 6.98
CA ASN A 85 0.57 -7.13 6.52
C ASN A 85 -0.56 -6.29 7.12
N THR A 86 -0.44 -5.79 8.35
CA THR A 86 -1.46 -4.94 8.98
C THR A 86 -1.59 -3.60 8.25
N ASP A 87 -0.47 -2.98 7.87
CA ASP A 87 -0.48 -1.75 7.07
C ASP A 87 -1.16 -1.98 5.72
N LEU A 88 -0.89 -3.12 5.08
CA LEU A 88 -1.53 -3.49 3.82
C LEU A 88 -3.04 -3.67 3.97
N LEU A 89 -3.48 -4.41 5.00
CA LEU A 89 -4.90 -4.61 5.28
C LEU A 89 -5.62 -3.28 5.48
N ASN A 90 -5.02 -2.35 6.24
CA ASN A 90 -5.59 -1.02 6.46
C ASN A 90 -5.59 -0.16 5.18
N ALA A 91 -4.54 -0.23 4.37
CA ALA A 91 -4.49 0.48 3.09
C ALA A 91 -5.60 -0.01 2.14
N MET A 92 -5.74 -1.32 1.99
CA MET A 92 -6.79 -1.93 1.17
C MET A 92 -8.19 -1.62 1.70
N TYR A 93 -8.38 -1.61 3.02
CA TYR A 93 -9.62 -1.15 3.66
C TYR A 93 -9.97 0.28 3.24
N ASN A 94 -8.99 1.19 3.26
CA ASN A 94 -9.18 2.58 2.83
C ASN A 94 -9.44 2.71 1.32
N PHE A 95 -8.86 1.82 0.50
CA PHE A 95 -9.16 1.71 -0.93
C PHE A 95 -10.49 1.02 -1.24
N GLY A 96 -11.28 0.70 -0.22
CA GLY A 96 -12.61 0.15 -0.41
C GLY A 96 -12.63 -1.36 -0.64
N TYR A 97 -11.67 -2.09 -0.10
CA TYR A 97 -11.59 -3.55 -0.15
C TYR A 97 -11.64 -4.17 1.24
N GLU A 98 -12.39 -5.25 1.35
CA GLU A 98 -12.46 -6.13 2.51
C GLU A 98 -11.50 -7.30 2.33
N PHE A 99 -10.82 -7.69 3.42
CA PHE A 99 -10.05 -8.93 3.45
C PHE A 99 -10.99 -10.13 3.57
N ILE A 100 -10.81 -11.13 2.71
CA ILE A 100 -11.65 -12.33 2.68
C ILE A 100 -10.90 -13.56 3.16
N ASP A 101 -9.70 -13.78 2.65
CA ASP A 101 -8.95 -15.01 2.92
C ASP A 101 -7.44 -14.84 2.64
N SER A 102 -6.64 -15.78 3.12
CA SER A 102 -5.22 -15.85 2.83
C SER A 102 -4.75 -17.28 2.57
N PHE A 103 -3.83 -17.45 1.61
CA PHE A 103 -3.20 -18.74 1.35
C PHE A 103 -1.71 -18.60 1.07
N VAL A 104 -0.94 -19.60 1.46
CA VAL A 104 0.50 -19.63 1.22
C VAL A 104 0.76 -20.29 -0.12
N ASN A 105 1.47 -19.59 -1.01
CA ASN A 105 1.99 -20.20 -2.22
C ASN A 105 3.48 -20.49 -1.99
N ARG A 106 3.83 -21.77 -1.91
CA ARG A 106 5.22 -22.20 -1.86
C ARG A 106 5.73 -22.22 -3.30
N SER A 107 6.87 -21.58 -3.57
CA SER A 107 7.49 -21.67 -4.89
C SER A 107 7.79 -23.13 -5.21
N ASN A 108 6.99 -23.72 -6.11
CA ASN A 108 6.98 -25.17 -6.38
C ASN A 108 8.28 -25.70 -7.03
N ASN A 109 9.22 -24.82 -7.37
CA ASN A 109 10.45 -25.17 -8.08
C ASN A 109 11.65 -25.38 -7.14
N ASN A 110 11.55 -25.12 -5.84
CA ASN A 110 12.63 -25.43 -4.91
C ASN A 110 12.11 -25.69 -3.47
N PRO A 111 12.06 -26.95 -2.99
CA PRO A 111 11.54 -27.27 -1.65
C PRO A 111 12.40 -26.73 -0.50
N THR A 112 13.60 -26.25 -0.79
CA THR A 112 14.51 -25.56 0.16
C THR A 112 14.38 -24.04 0.14
N SER A 113 13.52 -23.49 -0.72
CA SER A 113 13.22 -22.05 -0.75
C SER A 113 12.57 -21.62 0.57
N THR A 114 13.26 -20.75 1.31
CA THR A 114 12.70 -20.04 2.47
C THR A 114 11.75 -18.91 2.07
N ASP A 115 11.58 -18.68 0.77
CA ASP A 115 10.72 -17.63 0.26
C ASP A 115 9.26 -18.09 0.27
N PHE A 116 8.54 -17.71 1.31
CA PHE A 116 7.10 -17.89 1.41
C PHE A 116 6.40 -16.63 0.91
N TYR A 117 5.56 -16.79 -0.11
CA TYR A 117 4.61 -15.75 -0.50
C TYR A 117 3.28 -16.01 0.21
N ASN A 118 2.84 -15.04 0.99
CA ASN A 118 1.50 -15.00 1.54
C ASN A 118 0.60 -14.29 0.52
N ASN A 119 -0.41 -14.99 0.02
CA ASN A 119 -1.39 -14.40 -0.88
C ASN A 119 -2.57 -13.96 -0.05
N LEU A 120 -2.93 -12.69 -0.14
CA LEU A 120 -4.08 -12.11 0.53
C LEU A 120 -5.16 -11.83 -0.51
N VAL A 121 -6.37 -12.31 -0.25
CA VAL A 121 -7.54 -12.13 -1.12
C VAL A 121 -8.39 -11.00 -0.57
N PHE A 122 -8.63 -10.02 -1.43
CA PHE A 122 -9.42 -8.84 -1.14
C PHE A 122 -10.65 -8.81 -2.04
N LYS A 123 -11.79 -8.40 -1.50
CA LYS A 123 -13.03 -8.17 -2.23
C LYS A 123 -13.47 -6.73 -2.08
N LYS A 124 -13.85 -6.11 -3.18
CA LYS A 124 -14.38 -4.75 -3.19
C LYS A 124 -15.64 -4.63 -2.33
N TYR A 125 -15.78 -3.56 -1.56
CA TYR A 125 -17.03 -3.28 -0.86
C TYR A 125 -18.16 -3.14 -1.87
N SER A 126 -19.25 -3.86 -1.61
CA SER A 126 -20.54 -3.49 -2.16
C SER A 126 -21.11 -2.41 -1.25
N LYS A 127 -20.81 -1.13 -1.54
CA LYS A 127 -21.59 -0.03 -0.97
C LYS A 127 -22.91 0.12 -1.71
#